data_AF-A0A0N4XNE3-F1
#
_entry.id   AF-A0A0N4XNE3-F1
#
_cell.length_a   1.000
_cell.length_b   1.000
_cell.length_c   1.000
_cell.angle_alpha   90.00
_cell.angle_beta   90.00
_cell.angle_gamma   90.00
#
_symmetry.space_group_name_H-M   'P 1'
#
loop_
_entity.id
_entity.type
_entity.pdbx_description
1 polymer ?
#
loop_
_entity_poly.entity_id
_entity_poly.type
_entity_poly.pdbx_seq_one_letter_code
_entity_poly.pdbx_strand_id
1 'polypeptide(L)'
;MCVCDDSLTTHVLLCVEVRNLGGSSNRCLDCAISRHEKKKPLELYGCHGAGGNQLRNQAASFCADSAIGDDNDGKPVIPYPCHEQGGNQVCQE
;
A
#
# COMPACT_ATOMS: atom_id res chain seq x y z
N MET A 1 3.72 -3.68 1.20
CA MET A 1 3.28 -2.28 1.22
C MET A 1 2.76 -1.96 2.61
N CYS A 2 3.08 -0.81 3.20
CA CYS A 2 2.53 -0.45 4.50
C CYS A 2 1.11 0.14 4.34
N VAL A 3 0.08 -0.57 4.81
CA VAL A 3 -1.34 -0.14 4.76
C VAL A 3 -2.10 -0.64 5.98
N CYS A 4 -2.15 0.13 7.06
CA CYS A 4 -2.68 -0.18 8.40
C CYS A 4 -3.81 -1.22 8.54
N ASP A 5 -3.63 -2.17 9.46
CA ASP A 5 -4.67 -2.91 10.19
C ASP A 5 -4.01 -3.47 11.46
N ASP A 6 -4.50 -3.10 12.64
CA ASP A 6 -4.09 -3.73 13.91
C ASP A 6 -5.32 -4.31 14.61
N SER A 7 -5.88 -5.35 13.98
CA SER A 7 -6.92 -6.17 14.59
C SER A 7 -6.28 -7.35 15.34
N LEU A 8 -5.96 -7.08 16.61
CA LEU A 8 -5.88 -8.02 17.74
C LEU A 8 -4.64 -8.95 17.87
N THR A 9 -3.80 -8.60 18.85
CA THR A 9 -3.27 -9.52 19.88
C THR A 9 -2.66 -10.85 19.40
N THR A 10 -1.56 -10.79 18.66
CA THR A 10 -0.40 -11.72 18.72
C THR A 10 0.58 -11.27 17.65
N HIS A 11 1.89 -11.34 17.93
CA HIS A 11 2.97 -11.00 16.99
C HIS A 11 3.03 -11.96 15.79
N VAL A 12 1.99 -11.98 14.96
CA VAL A 12 2.01 -12.57 13.63
C VAL A 12 2.05 -11.38 12.69
N LEU A 13 3.16 -11.24 11.97
CA LEU A 13 3.31 -10.27 10.88
C LEU A 13 2.30 -10.65 9.78
N LEU A 14 1.05 -10.22 9.92
CA LEU A 14 -0.02 -10.63 9.01
C LEU A 14 0.15 -9.91 7.68
N CYS A 15 0.54 -10.67 6.67
CA CYS A 15 0.54 -10.20 5.29
C CYS A 15 -0.86 -10.40 4.71
N VAL A 16 -1.61 -9.31 4.58
CA VAL A 16 -3.02 -9.34 4.15
C VAL A 16 -3.26 -8.46 2.94
N GLU A 17 -4.27 -8.78 2.14
CA GLU A 17 -4.73 -7.92 1.06
C GLU A 17 -5.62 -6.80 1.59
N VAL A 18 -5.46 -5.60 1.05
CA VAL A 18 -6.33 -4.46 1.36
C VAL A 18 -7.47 -4.43 0.35
N ARG A 19 -8.70 -4.68 0.82
CA ARG A 19 -9.89 -4.81 -0.04
C ARG A 19 -10.68 -3.51 -0.10
N ASN A 20 -11.02 -3.08 -1.30
CA ASN A 20 -11.97 -1.98 -1.50
C ASN A 20 -13.41 -2.52 -1.41
N LEU A 21 -14.16 -2.08 -0.41
CA LEU A 21 -15.58 -2.39 -0.21
C LEU A 21 -16.51 -1.39 -0.93
N GLY A 22 -15.96 -0.30 -1.45
CA GLY A 22 -16.65 0.70 -2.25
C GLY A 22 -16.84 0.21 -3.68
N GLY A 23 -18.09 -0.13 -4.01
CA GLY A 23 -18.48 -0.75 -5.27
C GLY A 23 -18.52 -2.26 -5.15
N SER A 24 -19.56 -2.90 -5.69
CA SER A 24 -19.87 -4.34 -5.53
C SER A 24 -18.86 -5.32 -6.18
N SER A 25 -17.62 -4.91 -6.39
CA SER A 25 -16.57 -5.66 -7.09
C SER A 25 -15.43 -6.06 -6.15
N ASN A 26 -14.96 -7.32 -6.25
CA ASN A 26 -13.83 -7.87 -5.50
C ASN A 26 -12.49 -7.25 -5.95
N ARG A 27 -12.20 -6.04 -5.48
CA ARG A 27 -11.02 -5.25 -5.87
C ARG A 27 -10.09 -5.03 -4.68
N CYS A 28 -8.79 -5.18 -4.91
CA CYS A 28 -7.75 -5.03 -3.91
C CYS A 28 -6.78 -3.93 -4.32
N LEU A 29 -6.19 -3.27 -3.32
CA LEU A 29 -5.07 -2.37 -3.54
C LEU A 29 -3.89 -3.15 -4.09
N ASP A 30 -3.34 -2.67 -5.19
CA ASP A 30 -2.32 -3.35 -5.96
C ASP A 30 -1.15 -2.40 -6.24
N CYS A 31 0.07 -2.92 -6.12
CA CYS A 31 1.29 -2.20 -6.39
C CYS A 31 2.24 -3.02 -7.27
N ALA A 32 2.05 -2.93 -8.59
CA ALA A 32 2.91 -3.58 -9.57
C ALA A 32 4.25 -2.84 -9.74
N ILE A 33 5.15 -3.00 -8.76
CA ILE A 33 6.54 -2.52 -8.84
C ILE A 33 7.35 -3.50 -9.68
N SER A 34 8.04 -3.00 -10.71
CA SER A 34 9.00 -3.79 -11.48
C SER A 34 10.42 -3.25 -11.31
N ARG A 35 11.43 -4.03 -11.75
CA ARG A 35 12.83 -3.58 -11.74
C ARG A 35 13.04 -2.30 -12.56
N HIS A 36 12.27 -2.12 -13.63
CA HIS A 36 12.39 -1.01 -14.57
C HIS A 36 11.43 0.13 -14.25
N GLU A 37 10.43 -0.10 -13.39
CA GLU A 37 9.35 0.86 -13.16
C GLU A 37 8.93 0.82 -11.69
N LYS A 38 9.48 1.77 -10.92
CA LYS A 38 9.32 1.87 -9.45
C LYS A 38 8.40 2.99 -9.01
N LYS A 39 7.79 3.73 -9.94
CA LYS A 39 6.95 4.92 -9.67
C LYS A 39 5.55 4.77 -10.26
N LYS A 40 5.11 3.54 -10.49
CA LYS A 40 3.76 3.27 -10.96
C LYS A 40 2.76 3.63 -9.85
N PRO A 41 1.69 4.37 -10.16
CA PRO A 41 0.61 4.64 -9.23
C PRO A 41 0.10 3.36 -8.56
N LEU A 42 -0.32 3.48 -7.31
CA LEU A 42 -1.14 2.45 -6.69
C LEU A 42 -2.51 2.41 -7.37
N GLU A 43 -3.03 1.21 -7.60
CA GLU A 43 -4.28 1.03 -8.31
C GLU A 43 -5.16 -0.06 -7.67
N LEU A 44 -6.39 -0.17 -8.15
CA LEU A 44 -7.30 -1.25 -7.79
C LEU A 44 -7.26 -2.34 -8.86
N TYR A 45 -6.91 -3.56 -8.45
CA TYR A 45 -6.92 -4.72 -9.32
C TYR A 45 -7.86 -5.81 -8.77
N GLY A 46 -8.14 -6.85 -9.55
CA GLY A 46 -8.92 -7.99 -9.05
C GLY A 46 -8.17 -8.67 -7.92
N CYS A 47 -8.81 -8.87 -6.76
CA CYS A 47 -8.19 -9.61 -5.66
C CYS A 47 -7.93 -11.06 -6.09
N HIS A 48 -6.71 -11.55 -5.92
CA HIS A 48 -6.32 -12.87 -6.42
C HIS A 48 -5.73 -13.83 -5.37
N GLY A 49 -5.45 -13.40 -4.15
CA GLY A 49 -4.97 -14.28 -3.07
C GLY A 49 -3.56 -14.85 -3.26
N ALA A 50 -2.91 -14.58 -4.39
CA ALA A 50 -1.55 -15.03 -4.69
C ALA A 50 -0.44 -14.26 -3.96
N GLY A 51 -0.80 -13.24 -3.18
CA GLY A 51 0.14 -12.41 -2.45
C GLY A 51 0.84 -11.36 -3.32
N GLY A 52 2.16 -11.22 -3.16
CA GLY A 52 2.99 -10.32 -3.96
C GLY A 52 2.61 -8.84 -3.86
N ASN A 53 2.26 -8.24 -4.99
CA ASN A 53 1.87 -6.83 -5.16
C ASN A 53 0.57 -6.44 -4.44
N GLN A 54 -0.24 -7.41 -3.99
CA GLN A 54 -1.48 -7.17 -3.25
C GLN A 54 -1.32 -7.28 -1.73
N LEU A 55 -0.09 -7.48 -1.20
CA LEU A 55 0.11 -7.66 0.24
C LEU A 55 0.51 -6.38 0.97
N ARG A 56 -0.25 -6.10 2.02
CA ARG A 56 0.19 -5.30 3.15
C ARG A 56 1.29 -6.06 3.90
N ASN A 57 2.43 -5.44 4.16
CA ASN A 57 3.51 -6.03 4.96
C ASN A 57 4.34 -4.89 5.59
N GLN A 58 4.52 -4.94 6.92
CA GLN A 58 5.37 -4.00 7.67
C GLN A 58 6.85 -4.12 7.28
N ALA A 59 7.34 -5.30 6.90
CA ALA A 59 8.71 -5.53 6.43
C ALA A 59 8.90 -5.21 4.93
N ALA A 60 7.98 -4.47 4.31
CA ALA A 60 8.09 -4.13 2.89
C ALA A 60 9.16 -3.07 2.66
N SER A 61 9.90 -3.19 1.56
CA SER A 61 10.89 -2.18 1.16
C SER A 61 10.27 -0.90 0.57
N PHE A 62 8.98 -0.95 0.21
CA PHE A 62 8.24 0.16 -0.38
C PHE A 62 6.91 0.39 0.37
N CYS A 63 6.63 1.66 0.59
CA CYS A 63 5.50 2.20 1.32
C CYS A 63 4.58 2.96 0.35
N ALA A 64 3.27 2.95 0.65
CA ALA A 64 2.36 3.86 -0.01
C ALA A 64 2.70 5.29 0.43
N ASP A 65 2.95 6.17 -0.53
CA ASP A 65 3.45 7.51 -0.28
C ASP A 65 2.78 8.52 -1.23
N SER A 66 2.41 9.66 -0.68
CA SER A 66 2.00 10.83 -1.45
C SER A 66 2.90 12.00 -1.08
N ALA A 67 3.50 12.62 -2.08
CA ALA A 67 4.22 13.88 -1.88
C ALA A 67 3.25 14.98 -1.44
N ILE A 68 3.73 15.89 -0.59
CA ILE A 68 2.97 17.02 -0.05
C ILE A 68 3.43 18.32 -0.74
N GLY A 69 2.53 19.29 -0.89
CA GLY A 69 2.79 20.63 -1.44
C GLY A 69 1.87 20.95 -2.61
N ASP A 70 1.71 22.23 -2.93
CA ASP A 70 0.74 22.75 -3.91
C ASP A 70 0.87 22.09 -5.30
N ASP A 71 2.09 21.75 -5.70
CA ASP A 71 2.34 21.07 -6.98
C ASP A 71 1.92 19.59 -6.98
N ASN A 72 1.56 19.00 -5.84
CA ASN A 72 1.24 17.58 -5.68
C ASN A 72 -0.26 17.32 -5.50
N ASP A 73 -1.09 18.35 -5.50
CA ASP A 73 -2.54 18.22 -5.45
C ASP A 73 -3.07 17.42 -6.65
N GLY A 74 -3.89 16.41 -6.38
CA GLY A 74 -4.47 15.52 -7.39
C GLY A 74 -3.49 14.53 -8.02
N LYS A 75 -2.22 14.49 -7.60
CA LYS A 75 -1.29 13.44 -8.04
C LYS A 75 -1.61 12.11 -7.38
N PRO A 76 -1.34 10.98 -8.07
CA PRO A 76 -1.59 9.67 -7.51
C PRO A 76 -0.63 9.34 -6.37
N VAL A 77 -1.09 8.48 -5.46
CA VAL A 77 -0.23 7.80 -4.48
C VAL A 77 0.69 6.83 -5.24
N ILE A 78 1.97 6.86 -4.93
CA ILE A 78 3.00 6.02 -5.56
C ILE A 78 3.75 5.21 -4.49
N PRO A 79 4.38 4.09 -4.87
CA PRO A 79 5.32 3.42 -4.00
C PRO A 79 6.60 4.25 -3.87
N TYR A 80 7.03 4.45 -2.64
CA TYR A 80 8.31 5.10 -2.31
C TYR A 80 9.08 4.24 -1.30
N PRO A 81 10.42 4.26 -1.29
CA PRO A 81 11.18 3.57 -0.26
C PRO A 81 10.68 3.94 1.13
N CYS A 82 10.41 2.93 1.95
CA CYS A 82 10.01 3.16 3.33
C CYS A 82 11.15 3.86 4.08
N HIS A 83 10.84 4.95 4.78
CA HIS A 83 11.87 5.76 5.46
C HIS A 83 11.59 6.00 6.96
N GLU A 84 10.48 5.50 7.51
CA GLU A 84 10.16 5.52 8.97
C GLU A 84 10.14 6.90 9.63
N GLN A 85 10.12 7.98 8.85
CA GLN A 85 10.09 9.37 9.36
C GLN A 85 8.67 9.83 9.73
N GLY A 86 7.67 8.96 9.60
CA GLY A 86 6.25 9.29 9.80
C GLY A 86 5.69 10.14 8.65
N GLY A 87 4.76 11.05 8.97
CA GLY A 87 4.15 11.95 8.00
C GLY A 87 3.29 11.23 6.96
N ASN A 88 3.70 11.31 5.69
CA ASN A 88 3.03 10.69 4.54
C ASN A 88 3.28 9.17 4.41
N GLN A 89 4.06 8.58 5.32
CA GLN A 89 4.28 7.12 5.44
C GLN A 89 3.92 6.62 6.85
N VAL A 90 2.79 7.07 7.40
CA VAL A 90 2.35 6.63 8.73
C VAL A 90 1.54 5.34 8.66
N CYS A 91 1.93 4.36 9.48
CA CYS A 91 1.02 3.28 9.86
C CYS A 91 0.22 3.75 11.09
N GLN A 92 -1.04 4.13 10.90
CA GLN A 92 -1.96 4.41 12.01
C GLN A 92 -2.35 3.11 12.72
N GLU A 93 -2.38 3.19 14.05
CA GLU A 93 -2.82 2.15 15.00
C GLU A 93 -4.35 2.03 15.03
#